data_AF-A0A840R6V2-F1
#
_entry.id   AF-A0A840R6V2-F1
#
_cell.length_a   1.000
_cell.length_b   1.000
_cell.length_c   1.000
_cell.angle_alpha   90.00
_cell.angle_beta   90.00
_cell.angle_gamma   90.00
#
_symmetry.space_group_name_H-M   'P 1'
#
loop_
_entity.id
_entity.type
_entity.pdbx_description
1 polymer ?
#
loop_
_entity_poly.entity_id
_entity_poly.type
_entity_poly.pdbx_seq_one_letter_code
_entity_poly.pdbx_strand_id
1 'polypeptide(L)'
;MVINPYTLNKVGFELSPWSTHGYLGKIGGLTQKKINEMAADNFAKEMNKHRAYFKEHDVFCLIFTDEGLKDTKKLFDDEMLPCLQPEKPQVQLAFDIMHEFF
;
A
#
# COMPACT_ATOMS: atom_id res chain seq x y z
N MET A 1 -2.05 7.86 2.82
CA MET A 1 -0.63 7.79 3.22
C MET A 1 -0.49 8.37 4.61
N VAL A 2 0.33 7.76 5.44
CA VAL A 2 0.66 8.20 6.79
C VAL A 2 2.18 8.42 6.87
N ILE A 3 2.59 9.48 7.55
CA ILE A 3 4.01 9.80 7.79
C ILE A 3 4.26 9.69 9.28
N ASN A 4 5.20 8.84 9.68
CA ASN A 4 5.62 8.76 11.08
C ASN A 4 6.38 10.04 11.46
N PRO A 5 5.94 10.81 12.47
CA PRO A 5 6.57 12.08 12.82
C PRO A 5 7.95 11.93 13.46
N TYR A 6 8.29 10.74 13.98
CA TYR A 6 9.55 10.48 14.66
C TYR A 6 10.62 9.91 13.72
N THR A 7 10.24 9.05 12.78
CA THR A 7 11.18 8.41 11.83
C THR A 7 11.11 8.98 10.42
N LEU A 8 10.07 9.77 10.11
CA LEU A 8 9.73 10.27 8.76
C LEU A 8 9.41 9.17 7.74
N ASN A 9 9.27 7.92 8.18
CA ASN A 9 8.87 6.80 7.33
C ASN A 9 7.46 7.04 6.79
N LYS A 10 7.27 6.74 5.49
CA LYS A 10 6.00 6.93 4.80
C LYS A 10 5.38 5.57 4.51
N VAL A 11 4.12 5.41 4.92
CA VAL A 11 3.33 4.20 4.64
C VAL A 11 2.10 4.58 3.81
N GLY A 12 1.97 3.96 2.64
CA GLY A 12 0.81 4.00 1.76
C GLY A 12 -0.09 2.80 1.99
N PHE A 13 -1.38 2.99 1.77
CA PHE A 13 -2.37 1.92 1.78
C PHE A 13 -3.18 2.03 0.49
N GLU A 14 -3.26 0.93 -0.23
CA GLU A 14 -3.92 0.84 -1.51
C GLU A 14 -5.05 -0.19 -1.42
N LEU A 15 -6.28 0.25 -1.68
CA LEU A 15 -7.47 -0.61 -1.66
C LEU A 15 -7.78 -0.97 -3.11
N SER A 16 -7.44 -2.20 -3.50
CA SER A 16 -7.46 -2.67 -4.88
C SER A 16 -8.45 -3.82 -5.09
N PRO A 17 -9.77 -3.61 -4.88
CA PRO A 17 -10.77 -4.61 -5.23
C PRO A 17 -10.87 -4.75 -6.75
N TRP A 18 -11.15 -5.95 -7.24
CA TRP A 18 -11.23 -6.27 -8.67
C TRP A 18 -12.19 -5.34 -9.43
N SER A 19 -13.28 -4.92 -8.79
CA SER A 19 -14.28 -4.03 -9.38
C SER A 19 -13.74 -2.64 -9.77
N THR A 20 -12.68 -2.17 -9.10
CA THR A 20 -12.04 -0.87 -9.41
C THR A 20 -11.09 -0.96 -10.59
N HIS A 21 -10.39 -2.08 -10.72
CA HIS A 21 -9.40 -2.32 -11.77
C HIS A 21 -9.98 -2.94 -13.04
N GLY A 22 -11.10 -3.63 -12.90
CA GLY A 22 -11.83 -4.30 -13.98
C GLY A 22 -12.89 -3.44 -14.66
N TYR A 23 -12.93 -2.12 -14.44
CA TYR A 23 -13.91 -1.26 -15.12
C TYR A 23 -13.64 -1.25 -16.64
N LEU A 24 -14.54 -1.87 -17.40
CA LEU A 24 -14.46 -1.97 -18.85
C LEU A 24 -15.69 -1.32 -19.48
N GLY A 25 -15.51 -0.14 -20.08
CA GLY A 25 -16.52 0.49 -20.91
C GLY A 25 -16.65 -0.18 -22.27
N LYS A 26 -17.87 -0.20 -22.84
CA LYS A 26 -18.17 -0.67 -24.21
C LYS A 26 -17.81 -2.15 -24.48
N ILE A 27 -18.18 -3.05 -23.56
CA ILE A 27 -18.01 -4.50 -23.71
C ILE A 27 -18.98 -5.18 -24.70
N GLY A 28 -19.95 -4.45 -25.24
CA GLY A 28 -20.92 -4.98 -26.19
C GLY A 28 -20.24 -5.53 -27.46
N GLY A 29 -20.42 -6.82 -27.72
CA GLY A 29 -19.87 -7.50 -28.91
C GLY A 29 -18.44 -8.05 -28.75
N LEU A 30 -17.81 -7.89 -27.58
CA LEU A 30 -16.50 -8.47 -27.30
C LEU A 30 -16.62 -9.88 -26.70
N THR A 31 -15.67 -10.74 -27.03
CA THR A 31 -15.58 -12.06 -26.40
C THR A 31 -15.03 -11.93 -24.97
N GLN A 32 -15.39 -12.87 -24.10
CA GLN A 32 -14.87 -12.92 -22.72
C GLN A 32 -13.35 -12.90 -22.66
N LYS A 33 -12.67 -13.52 -23.64
CA LYS A 33 -11.21 -13.49 -23.77
C LYS A 33 -10.70 -12.06 -23.93
N LYS A 34 -11.31 -11.27 -24.82
CA LYS A 34 -10.90 -9.88 -25.09
C LYS A 34 -11.18 -8.96 -23.89
N ILE A 35 -12.28 -9.22 -23.19
CA ILE A 35 -12.63 -8.53 -21.94
C ILE A 35 -11.56 -8.81 -20.87
N ASN A 36 -11.15 -10.07 -20.69
CA ASN A 36 -10.11 -10.43 -19.72
C ASN A 36 -8.75 -9.80 -20.05
N GLU A 37 -8.36 -9.76 -21.33
CA GLU A 37 -7.13 -9.09 -21.80
C GLU A 37 -7.16 -7.59 -21.46
N MET A 38 -8.27 -6.91 -21.74
CA MET A 38 -8.43 -5.48 -21.43
C MET A 38 -8.37 -5.19 -19.92
N ALA A 39 -8.99 -6.04 -19.09
CA ALA A 39 -8.92 -5.90 -17.64
C ALA A 39 -7.48 -6.06 -17.13
N ALA A 40 -6.76 -7.07 -17.62
CA ALA A 40 -5.37 -7.31 -17.25
C ALA A 40 -4.45 -6.14 -17.66
N ASP A 41 -4.63 -5.59 -18.86
CA ASP A 41 -3.87 -4.45 -19.36
C ASP A 41 -4.13 -3.17 -18.54
N ASN A 42 -5.39 -2.93 -18.16
CA ASN A 42 -5.75 -1.79 -17.31
C ASN A 42 -5.13 -1.93 -15.92
N PHE A 43 -5.24 -3.11 -15.32
CA PHE A 43 -4.63 -3.41 -14.03
C PHE A 43 -3.10 -3.23 -14.05
N ALA A 44 -2.43 -3.75 -15.08
CA ALA A 44 -0.98 -3.61 -15.22
C ALA A 44 -0.55 -2.13 -15.31
N LYS A 45 -1.30 -1.30 -16.03
CA LYS A 45 -1.03 0.14 -16.13
C LYS A 45 -1.23 0.85 -14.80
N GLU A 46 -2.31 0.57 -14.09
CA GLU A 46 -2.61 1.11 -12.76
C GLU A 46 -1.49 0.74 -11.78
N MET A 47 -1.11 -0.54 -11.70
CA MET A 47 -0.06 -1.03 -10.80
C MET A 47 1.31 -0.43 -11.11
N ASN A 48 1.64 -0.24 -12.39
CA ASN A 48 2.89 0.40 -12.78
C ASN A 48 2.96 1.87 -12.32
N LYS A 49 1.86 2.63 -12.42
CA LYS A 49 1.81 4.01 -11.90
C LYS A 49 1.98 4.06 -10.39
N HIS A 50 1.28 3.19 -9.67
CA HIS A 50 1.35 3.12 -8.21
C HIS A 50 2.77 2.77 -7.75
N ARG A 51 3.38 1.73 -8.34
CA ARG A 51 4.77 1.35 -8.06
C ARG A 51 5.76 2.47 -8.39
N ALA A 52 5.60 3.15 -9.52
CA ALA A 52 6.48 4.25 -9.89
C ALA A 52 6.42 5.38 -8.85
N TYR A 53 5.21 5.81 -8.49
CA TYR A 53 5.00 6.86 -7.49
C TYR A 53 5.58 6.48 -6.12
N PHE A 54 5.27 5.28 -5.62
CA PHE A 54 5.74 4.86 -4.31
C PHE A 54 7.26 4.67 -4.27
N LYS A 55 7.86 4.16 -5.35
CA LYS A 55 9.31 4.04 -5.46
C LYS A 55 10.01 5.40 -5.51
N GLU A 56 9.46 6.34 -6.29
CA GLU A 56 10.01 7.69 -6.41
C GLU A 56 10.00 8.44 -5.07
N HIS A 57 8.97 8.23 -4.26
CA HIS A 57 8.78 8.96 -3.01
C HIS A 57 9.22 8.20 -1.74
N ASP A 58 9.84 7.03 -1.91
CA ASP A 58 10.24 6.12 -0.82
C ASP A 58 9.09 5.83 0.15
N VAL A 59 7.95 5.44 -0.41
CA VAL A 59 6.74 5.11 0.32
C VAL A 59 6.58 3.60 0.32
N PHE A 60 6.57 3.00 1.50
CA PHE A 60 6.21 1.60 1.65
C PHE A 60 4.69 1.46 1.47
N CYS A 61 4.22 0.66 0.52
CA CYS A 61 2.78 0.53 0.26
C CYS A 61 2.26 -0.88 0.54
N LEU A 62 1.21 -0.96 1.36
CA LEU A 62 0.40 -2.16 1.56
C LEU A 62 -0.76 -2.16 0.56
N ILE A 63 -0.93 -3.25 -0.19
CA ILE A 63 -1.99 -3.40 -1.21
C ILE A 63 -2.96 -4.46 -0.74
N PHE A 64 -4.25 -4.11 -0.66
CA PHE A 64 -5.31 -4.99 -0.20
C PHE A 64 -6.24 -5.35 -1.35
N THR A 65 -6.29 -6.64 -1.69
CA THR A 65 -7.19 -7.20 -2.72
C THR A 65 -8.56 -7.55 -2.13
N ASP A 66 -9.51 -8.00 -2.95
CA ASP A 66 -10.87 -8.37 -2.51
C ASP A 66 -10.88 -9.30 -1.29
N GLU A 67 -9.95 -10.26 -1.21
CA GLU A 67 -9.82 -11.15 -0.06
C GLU A 67 -9.45 -10.43 1.23
N GLY A 68 -8.50 -9.49 1.16
CA GLY A 68 -8.10 -8.67 2.31
C GLY A 68 -9.19 -7.69 2.74
N LEU A 69 -10.07 -7.28 1.82
CA LEU A 69 -11.13 -6.31 2.07
C LEU A 69 -12.43 -6.93 2.63
N LYS A 70 -12.48 -8.25 2.86
CA LYS A 70 -13.67 -8.92 3.42
C LYS A 70 -14.05 -8.46 4.82
N ASP A 71 -13.05 -8.16 5.66
CA ASP A 71 -13.23 -7.63 7.01
C ASP A 71 -12.42 -6.35 7.14
N THR A 72 -13.00 -5.25 6.69
CA THR A 72 -12.36 -3.93 6.68
C THR A 72 -12.09 -3.40 8.08
N LYS A 73 -12.88 -3.80 9.07
CA LYS A 73 -12.66 -3.40 10.47
C LYS A 73 -11.38 -4.05 10.99
N LYS A 74 -11.28 -5.36 10.85
CA LYS A 74 -10.07 -6.08 11.26
C LYS A 74 -8.83 -5.58 10.52
N LEU A 75 -8.92 -5.38 9.20
CA LEU A 75 -7.83 -4.82 8.41
C LEU A 75 -7.39 -3.44 8.91
N PHE A 76 -8.34 -2.57 9.23
CA PHE A 76 -8.02 -1.26 9.78
C PHE A 76 -7.30 -1.38 11.14
N ASP A 77 -7.85 -2.19 12.04
CA ASP A 77 -7.32 -2.39 13.39
C ASP A 77 -5.91 -3.01 13.37
N ASP A 78 -5.66 -3.99 12.49
CA ASP A 78 -4.41 -4.74 12.44
C ASP A 78 -3.31 -4.02 11.63
N GLU A 79 -3.64 -3.33 10.53
CA GLU A 79 -2.65 -2.82 9.58
C GLU A 79 -2.53 -1.28 9.59
N MET A 80 -3.65 -0.58 9.72
CA MET A 80 -3.69 0.89 9.59
C MET A 80 -3.53 1.61 10.93
N LEU A 81 -4.23 1.14 11.96
CA LEU A 81 -4.23 1.75 13.29
C LEU A 81 -2.82 1.84 13.91
N PRO A 82 -1.95 0.81 13.82
CA PRO A 82 -0.59 0.91 14.34
C PRO A 82 0.23 2.02 13.67
N CYS A 83 -0.01 2.29 12.38
CA CYS A 83 0.66 3.36 11.66
C CYS A 83 0.18 4.75 12.11
N LEU A 84 -1.06 4.86 12.61
CA LEU A 84 -1.66 6.10 13.11
C LEU A 84 -1.28 6.41 14.56
N GLN A 85 -0.78 5.42 15.30
CA GLN A 85 -0.35 5.54 16.68
C GLN A 85 1.15 5.22 16.81
N PRO A 86 2.04 5.99 16.14
CA PRO A 86 3.46 5.70 16.15
C PRO A 86 4.05 5.90 17.55
N GLU A 87 4.76 4.90 18.05
CA GLU A 87 5.54 5.03 19.28
C GLU A 87 6.81 5.84 19.01
N LYS A 88 7.22 6.64 20.01
CA LYS A 88 8.50 7.36 19.95
C LYS A 88 9.62 6.32 20.09
N PRO A 89 10.57 6.23 19.14
CA PRO A 89 11.71 5.33 19.26
C PRO A 89 12.48 5.63 20.56
N GLN A 90 12.78 4.59 21.35
CA GLN A 90 13.64 4.75 22.52
C GLN A 90 15.07 5.05 22.04
N VAL A 91 15.55 6.26 22.37
CA VAL A 91 16.87 6.78 21.94
C VAL A 91 18.02 6.18 22.78
N GLN A 92 17.73 5.33 23.76
CA GLN A 92 18.63 5.08 24.89
C GLN A 92 19.85 4.22 24.54
N LEU A 93 19.75 3.32 23.55
CA LEU A 93 20.84 2.40 23.21
C LEU A 93 22.02 3.02 22.44
N ALA A 94 21.83 4.20 21.82
CA ALA A 94 22.89 4.81 21.01
C ALA A 94 23.98 5.49 21.86
N PHE A 95 23.65 5.91 23.09
CA PHE A 95 24.59 6.61 23.97
C PHE A 95 25.47 5.67 24.79
N ASP A 96 24.94 4.53 25.24
CA ASP A 96 25.72 3.57 26.03
C ASP A 96 26.85 2.93 25.21
N ILE A 97 26.60 2.66 23.92
CA ILE A 97 27.64 2.14 23.01
C ILE A 97 28.73 3.19 22.79
N MET A 98 28.38 4.47 22.63
CA MET A 98 29.41 5.51 22.53
C MET A 98 30.22 5.66 23.83
N HIS A 99 29.62 5.43 24.99
CA HIS A 99 30.32 5.44 26.28
C HIS A 99 31.30 4.27 26.46
N GLU A 100 31.10 3.14 25.78
CA GLU A 100 32.07 2.04 25.78
C GLU A 100 33.29 2.30 24.88
N PHE A 101 33.19 3.24 23.93
CA PHE A 101 34.26 3.57 22.98
C PHE A 101 35.05 4.86 23.31
N PHE A 102 34.66 5.62 24.33
CA PHE A 102 35.34 6.86 24.77
C PHE A 102 35.82 6.79 26.23
#